data_AF-A0A7L4J7H4-F1
#
_entry.id   AF-A0A7L4J7H4-F1
#
_cell.length_a   1.000
_cell.length_b   1.000
_cell.length_c   1.000
_cell.angle_alpha   90.00
_cell.angle_beta   90.00
_cell.angle_gamma   90.00
#
_symmetry.space_group_name_H-M   'P 1'
#
loop_
_entity.id
_entity.type
_entity.pdbx_description
1 polymer ?
#
loop_
_entity_poly.entity_id
_entity_poly.type
_entity_poly.pdbx_seq_one_letter_code
_entity_poly.pdbx_strand_id
1 'polypeptide(L)'
;MAHSAPLGLLEQGCPIQVEHDRKRRQFTVRLNGKGTALGAPRDYVGKRIVDLQHTEVPDAYRGRGIAKHLAKAALDFVVEEDLKAHLTCWYIQKY
;
A
#
# COMPACT_ATOMS: atom_id res chain seq x y z
N MET A 1 13.66 43.11 16.91
CA MET A 1 13.10 41.99 17.69
C MET A 1 12.15 41.25 16.77
N ALA A 2 12.62 40.19 16.12
CA ALA A 2 11.84 39.40 15.17
C ALA A 2 11.11 38.31 15.95
N HIS A 3 9.78 38.38 16.02
CA HIS A 3 9.00 37.28 16.56
C HIS A 3 7.75 37.05 15.71
N SER A 4 7.52 35.76 15.49
CA SER A 4 6.22 35.14 15.18
C SER A 4 5.85 35.06 13.69
N ALA A 5 6.53 34.14 12.98
CA ALA A 5 5.88 33.39 11.91
C ALA A 5 5.01 32.29 12.57
N PRO A 6 3.73 32.12 12.21
CA PRO A 6 2.93 31.03 12.73
C PRO A 6 3.46 29.72 12.17
N LEU A 7 3.87 28.82 13.07
CA LEU A 7 4.22 27.44 12.76
C LEU A 7 2.92 26.68 12.43
N GLY A 8 2.37 26.91 11.24
CA GLY A 8 1.36 26.05 10.61
C GLY A 8 2.00 24.76 10.14
N LEU A 9 2.50 23.95 11.08
CA LEU A 9 3.15 22.68 10.79
C LEU A 9 2.08 21.61 10.51
N LEU A 10 1.63 21.57 9.26
CA LEU A 10 1.34 20.33 8.52
C LEU A 10 0.51 19.26 9.25
N GLU A 11 -0.76 19.53 9.56
CA GLU A 11 -1.79 18.47 9.59
C GLU A 11 -2.62 18.48 8.30
N GLN A 12 -1.91 18.58 7.18
CA GLN A 12 -2.47 18.23 5.89
C GLN A 12 -2.58 16.71 5.87
N GLY A 13 -3.82 16.19 5.78
CA GLY A 13 -4.10 14.80 5.49
C GLY A 13 -3.49 14.43 4.14
N CYS A 14 -2.18 14.18 4.11
CA CYS A 14 -1.50 13.77 2.91
C CYS A 14 -2.17 12.47 2.44
N PRO A 15 -2.72 12.43 1.23
CA PRO A 15 -3.33 11.22 0.71
C PRO A 15 -2.28 10.12 0.74
N ILE A 16 -2.66 8.95 1.27
CA ILE A 16 -1.81 7.77 1.25
C ILE A 16 -1.62 7.38 -0.21
N GLN A 17 -0.46 7.70 -0.77
CA GLN A 17 -0.12 7.37 -2.15
C GLN A 17 0.49 5.98 -2.20
N VAL A 18 -0.21 5.08 -2.89
CA VAL A 18 0.28 3.73 -3.21
C VAL A 18 0.98 3.79 -4.56
N GLU A 19 2.22 3.32 -4.60
CA GLU A 19 3.00 3.11 -5.80
C GLU A 19 3.05 1.62 -6.12
N HIS A 20 3.00 1.28 -7.41
CA HIS A 20 3.17 -0.09 -7.87
C HIS A 20 4.55 -0.27 -8.53
N ASP A 21 5.44 -0.97 -7.85
CA ASP A 21 6.70 -1.46 -8.42
C ASP A 21 6.41 -2.74 -9.22
N ARG A 22 6.18 -2.59 -10.54
CA ARG A 22 5.93 -3.70 -11.46
C ARG A 22 7.10 -4.69 -11.56
N LYS A 23 8.34 -4.24 -11.35
CA LYS A 23 9.53 -5.11 -11.43
C LYS A 23 9.61 -6.05 -10.24
N ARG A 24 9.34 -5.50 -9.04
CA ARG A 24 9.31 -6.26 -7.78
C ARG A 24 7.92 -6.86 -7.50
N ARG A 25 6.93 -6.55 -8.34
CA ARG A 25 5.52 -6.94 -8.23
C ARG A 25 4.99 -6.63 -6.84
N GLN A 26 5.15 -5.37 -6.44
CA GLN A 26 4.89 -4.92 -5.08
C GLN A 26 4.22 -3.55 -5.07
N PHE A 27 3.24 -3.40 -4.19
CA PHE A 27 2.65 -2.13 -3.84
C PHE A 27 3.35 -1.58 -2.61
N THR A 28 3.79 -0.34 -2.72
CA THR A 28 4.46 0.38 -1.63
C THR A 28 3.80 1.71 -1.37
N VAL A 29 3.79 2.14 -0.12
CA VAL A 29 3.39 3.50 0.24
C VAL A 29 4.62 4.26 0.67
N ARG A 30 4.80 5.49 0.17
CA ARG A 30 5.82 6.41 0.68
C ARG A 30 5.31 7.10 1.92
N LEU A 31 5.83 6.71 3.08
CA LEU A 31 5.52 7.34 4.35
C LEU A 31 6.66 8.29 4.70
N ASN A 32 6.40 9.61 4.64
CA ASN A 32 7.29 10.75 4.94
C ASN A 32 8.65 10.36 5.56
N GLY A 33 9.55 9.87 4.70
CA GLY A 33 10.97 9.70 4.97
C GLY A 33 11.48 8.32 5.43
N LYS A 34 10.67 7.32 5.82
CA LYS A 34 11.25 6.05 6.36
C LYS A 34 10.41 4.78 6.33
N GLY A 35 9.13 4.82 5.94
CA GLY A 35 8.26 3.63 5.99
C GLY A 35 7.92 3.11 4.60
N THR A 36 8.36 1.90 4.28
CA THR A 36 7.88 1.11 3.14
C THR A 36 6.90 0.07 3.69
N ALA A 37 5.62 0.22 3.39
CA ALA A 37 4.65 -0.85 3.62
C ALA A 37 4.62 -1.72 2.36
N LEU A 38 4.78 -3.04 2.51
CA LEU A 38 4.98 -3.97 1.39
C LEU A 38 3.72 -4.82 1.20
N GLY A 39 3.05 -4.67 0.06
CA GLY A 39 1.99 -5.57 -0.41
C GLY A 39 2.43 -6.26 -1.69
N ALA A 40 2.75 -7.55 -1.67
CA ALA A 40 3.27 -8.25 -2.85
C ALA A 40 2.23 -9.18 -3.50
N PRO A 41 1.93 -9.03 -4.79
CA PRO A 41 1.67 -10.15 -5.68
C PRO A 41 2.98 -10.93 -5.93
N ARG A 42 3.16 -12.09 -5.29
CA ARG A 42 4.44 -12.80 -5.36
C ARG A 42 4.62 -13.58 -6.66
N ASP A 43 3.55 -14.13 -7.20
CA ASP A 43 3.66 -15.05 -8.32
C ASP A 43 2.52 -14.91 -9.31
N TYR A 44 2.85 -15.05 -10.60
CA TYR A 44 1.83 -15.29 -11.61
C TYR A 44 1.58 -16.80 -11.60
N VAL A 45 0.57 -17.28 -10.88
CA VAL A 45 0.21 -18.71 -10.84
C VAL A 45 -0.48 -19.06 -12.17
N GLY A 46 0.30 -19.27 -13.24
CA GLY A 46 -0.20 -19.41 -14.61
C GLY A 46 -0.34 -18.06 -15.34
N LYS A 47 -0.93 -18.06 -16.55
CA LYS A 47 -0.86 -16.89 -17.46
C LYS A 47 -1.60 -15.63 -16.98
N ARG A 48 -2.53 -15.72 -16.02
CA ARG A 48 -3.42 -14.59 -15.62
C ARG A 48 -3.85 -14.61 -14.16
N ILE A 49 -3.13 -15.27 -13.26
CA ILE A 49 -3.48 -15.31 -11.83
C ILE A 49 -2.35 -14.67 -11.03
N VAL A 50 -2.63 -13.75 -10.12
CA VAL A 50 -1.66 -13.19 -9.19
C VAL A 50 -1.97 -13.62 -7.75
N ASP A 51 -0.96 -13.97 -6.97
CA ASP A 51 -1.15 -14.34 -5.57
C ASP A 51 -0.80 -13.19 -4.62
N LEU A 52 -1.80 -12.63 -3.94
CA LEU A 52 -1.64 -11.56 -2.95
C LEU A 52 -1.29 -12.18 -1.59
N GLN A 53 0.01 -12.25 -1.29
CA GLN A 53 0.54 -13.09 -0.22
C GLN A 53 0.64 -12.44 1.14
N HIS A 54 1.01 -11.16 1.16
CA HIS A 54 1.33 -10.50 2.41
C HIS A 54 1.10 -9.00 2.29
N THR A 55 0.63 -8.40 3.38
CA THR A 55 0.55 -6.95 3.57
C THR A 55 1.21 -6.64 4.90
N GLU A 56 2.34 -5.94 4.87
CA GLU A 56 3.03 -5.51 6.08
C GLU A 56 2.97 -3.99 6.22
N VAL A 57 2.54 -3.54 7.41
CA VAL A 57 2.62 -2.14 7.81
C VAL A 57 3.44 -2.08 9.10
N PRO A 58 4.56 -1.33 9.11
CA PRO A 58 5.38 -1.19 10.31
C PRO A 58 4.56 -0.61 11.47
N ASP A 59 4.83 -1.05 12.71
CA ASP A 59 4.05 -0.67 13.90
C ASP A 59 3.87 0.85 14.06
N ALA A 60 4.91 1.64 13.80
CA ALA A 60 4.88 3.10 13.87
C ALA A 60 3.82 3.76 12.96
N TYR A 61 3.32 3.04 11.96
CA TYR A 61 2.36 3.53 10.98
C TYR A 61 1.02 2.76 11.01
N ARG A 62 0.84 1.80 11.94
CA ARG A 62 -0.44 1.11 12.13
C ARG A 62 -1.52 2.09 12.62
N GLY A 63 -2.79 1.69 12.48
CA GLY A 63 -3.95 2.52 12.84
C GLY A 63 -4.28 3.64 11.84
N ARG A 64 -3.46 3.84 10.79
CA ARG A 64 -3.65 4.89 9.78
C ARG A 64 -4.38 4.44 8.51
N GLY A 65 -4.90 3.20 8.49
CA GLY A 65 -5.59 2.65 7.32
C GLY A 65 -4.68 2.33 6.11
N ILE A 66 -3.35 2.27 6.28
CA ILE A 66 -2.40 2.01 5.18
C ILE A 66 -2.63 0.64 4.54
N ALA A 67 -2.84 -0.40 5.34
CA ALA A 67 -3.14 -1.74 4.83
C ALA A 67 -4.39 -1.77 3.96
N LYS A 68 -5.41 -0.97 4.31
CA LYS A 68 -6.65 -0.81 3.53
C LYS A 68 -6.35 -0.23 2.14
N HIS A 69 -5.48 0.77 2.04
CA HIS A 69 -5.11 1.40 0.77
C HIS A 69 -4.27 0.46 -0.09
N LEU A 70 -3.33 -0.28 0.52
CA LEU A 70 -2.54 -1.29 -0.17
C LEU A 70 -3.41 -2.41 -0.74
N ALA A 71 -4.33 -2.95 0.06
CA ALA A 71 -5.25 -3.98 -0.38
C ALA A 71 -6.14 -3.49 -1.53
N LYS A 72 -6.68 -2.26 -1.43
CA LYS A 72 -7.46 -1.64 -2.50
C LYS A 72 -6.68 -1.58 -3.82
N ALA A 73 -5.48 -0.99 -3.78
CA ALA A 73 -4.66 -0.81 -4.97
C ALA A 73 -4.26 -2.14 -5.62
N ALA A 74 -3.97 -3.16 -4.80
CA ALA A 74 -3.66 -4.50 -5.30
C ALA A 74 -4.87 -5.16 -5.98
N LEU A 75 -6.07 -5.01 -5.41
CA LEU A 75 -7.30 -5.55 -5.99
C LEU A 75 -7.74 -4.77 -7.23
N ASP A 76 -7.63 -3.43 -7.22
CA ASP A 76 -7.91 -2.59 -8.39
C ASP A 76 -7.04 -3.02 -9.57
N PHE A 77 -5.73 -3.22 -9.34
CA PHE A 77 -4.81 -3.70 -10.37
C PHE A 77 -5.23 -5.07 -10.96
N VAL A 78 -5.73 -5.98 -10.13
CA VAL A 78 -6.23 -7.28 -10.59
C VAL A 78 -7.42 -7.10 -11.54
N VAL A 79 -8.34 -6.19 -11.21
CA VAL A 79 -9.51 -5.90 -12.04
C VAL A 79 -9.11 -5.19 -13.33
N GLU A 80 -8.26 -4.16 -13.24
CA GLU A 80 -7.82 -3.34 -14.37
C GLU A 80 -7.06 -4.14 -15.43
N GLU A 81 -6.25 -5.11 -15.01
CA GLU A 81 -5.47 -5.96 -15.92
C GLU A 81 -6.20 -7.27 -16.29
N ASP A 82 -7.47 -7.42 -15.89
CA ASP A 82 -8.30 -8.61 -16.13
C ASP A 82 -7.56 -9.91 -15.69
N LEU A 83 -7.08 -9.87 -14.44
CA LEU A 83 -6.39 -10.96 -13.77
C LEU A 83 -7.33 -11.65 -12.78
N LYS A 84 -6.97 -12.87 -12.36
CA LYS A 84 -7.55 -13.52 -11.19
C LYS A 84 -6.63 -13.34 -10.00
N ALA A 85 -7.18 -13.16 -8.80
CA ALA A 85 -6.39 -13.15 -7.58
C ALA A 85 -6.52 -14.47 -6.82
N HIS A 86 -5.39 -15.04 -6.42
CA HIS A 86 -5.34 -15.97 -5.31
C HIS A 86 -4.99 -15.16 -4.05
N LEU A 87 -5.76 -15.30 -2.98
CA LEU A 87 -5.60 -14.47 -1.77
C LEU A 87 -5.02 -15.34 -0.65
N THR A 88 -3.70 -15.52 -0.62
CA THR A 88 -3.05 -16.20 0.51
C THR A 88 -3.01 -15.33 1.77
N CYS A 89 -3.01 -14.00 1.62
CA CYS A 89 -2.99 -13.08 2.75
C CYS A 89 -4.35 -13.05 3.49
N TRP A 90 -4.37 -13.50 4.75
CA TRP A 90 -5.58 -13.48 5.59
C TRP A 90 -6.23 -12.09 5.70
N TYR A 91 -5.43 -11.02 5.69
CA TYR A 91 -5.94 -9.65 5.80
C TYR A 91 -6.74 -9.26 4.55
N ILE A 92 -6.20 -9.56 3.37
CA ILE A 92 -6.84 -9.25 2.08
C ILE A 92 -8.06 -10.15 1.86
N GLN A 93 -8.06 -11.39 2.36
CA GLN A 93 -9.26 -12.24 2.35
C GLN A 93 -10.42 -11.66 3.15
N LYS A 94 -10.14 -10.84 4.18
CA LYS A 94 -11.14 -10.20 5.06
C LYS A 94 -11.46 -8.75 4.69
N TYR A 95 -10.70 -8.17 3.77
CA TYR A 95 -10.83 -6.79 3.30
C TYR A 95 -12.13 -6.62 2.51
#